data_AF-A0A429SYB3-F1
#
_entry.id   AF-A0A429SYB3-F1
#
_cell.length_a   1.000
_cell.length_b   1.000
_cell.length_c   1.000
_cell.angle_alpha   90.00
_cell.angle_beta   90.00
_cell.angle_gamma   90.00
#
_symmetry.space_group_name_H-M   'P 1'
#
loop_
_entity.id
_entity.type
_entity.pdbx_description
1 polymer ?
#
loop_
_entity_poly.entity_id
_entity_poly.type
_entity_poly.pdbx_seq_one_letter_code
_entity_poly.pdbx_strand_id
1 'polypeptide(L)' 'MSDCPLTSRPAPADGLRTHSAALRSHARRLRAGAAALEWRGREADAYRAEVAALADRCARAAAGLALAAAQLEGPHVRRR' A
#
# COMPACT_ATOMS: atom_id res chain seq x y z
N MET A 1 24.38 10.69 32.79
CA MET A 1 22.93 10.64 32.52
C MET A 1 22.80 10.55 31.02
N SER A 2 22.47 9.36 30.52
CA SER A 2 22.35 9.10 29.09
C SER A 2 21.03 9.68 28.58
N ASP A 3 21.13 10.62 27.65
CA ASP A 3 20.01 11.07 26.84
C ASP A 3 19.43 9.88 26.07
N CYS A 4 18.22 9.45 26.44
CA CYS A 4 17.43 8.57 25.59
C CYS A 4 17.05 9.38 24.34
N PRO A 5 17.42 8.96 23.11
CA PRO A 5 16.90 9.60 21.92
C PRO A 5 15.41 9.30 21.90
N LEU A 6 14.59 10.33 22.09
CA LEU A 6 13.16 10.27 21.82
C LEU A 6 13.02 9.77 20.39
N THR A 7 12.61 8.51 20.23
CA THR A 7 12.18 7.96 18.96
C THR A 7 11.04 8.84 18.49
N SER A 8 11.35 9.80 17.62
CA SER A 8 10.35 10.67 17.00
C SER A 8 9.31 9.76 16.38
N ARG A 9 8.10 9.79 16.94
CA ARG A 9 6.99 9.00 16.42
C ARG A 9 6.83 9.42 14.94
N PRO A 10 6.88 8.49 13.99
CA PRO A 10 6.84 8.83 12.57
C PRO A 10 5.61 9.70 12.31
N ALA A 11 5.76 10.72 11.45
CA ALA A 11 4.65 11.61 11.14
C ALA A 11 3.49 10.75 10.61
N PRO A 12 2.23 11.06 10.96
CA PRO A 12 1.09 10.27 10.48
C PRO A 12 1.10 10.04 8.96
N ALA A 13 1.60 11.02 8.18
CA ALA A 13 1.81 10.89 6.74
C ALA A 13 2.81 9.77 6.35
N ASP A 14 3.88 9.57 7.12
CA ASP A 14 4.89 8.53 6.87
C ASP A 14 4.33 7.13 7.11
N GLY A 15 3.50 6.96 8.13
CA GLY A 15 2.77 5.71 8.36
C GLY A 15 1.86 5.35 7.18
N LEU A 16 1.08 6.33 6.70
CA LEU A 16 0.19 6.15 5.55
C LEU A 16 0.95 5.83 4.27
N ARG A 17 2.09 6.49 4.02
CA ARG A 17 2.97 6.19 2.88
C ARG A 17 3.53 4.79 2.95
N THR A 18 3.98 4.36 4.12
CA THR A 18 4.52 3.02 4.35
C THR A 18 3.46 1.97 4.04
N HIS A 19 2.23 2.15 4.53
CA HIS A 19 1.11 1.26 4.24
C HIS A 19 0.71 1.28 2.75
N SER A 20 0.69 2.46 2.12
CA SER A 20 0.47 2.59 0.67
C SER A 20 1.50 1.80 -0.14
N ALA A 21 2.79 1.93 0.19
CA ALA A 21 3.87 1.20 -0.46
C ALA A 21 3.76 -0.31 -0.25
N ALA A 22 3.43 -0.75 0.98
CA ALA A 22 3.21 -2.16 1.30
C ALA A 22 2.06 -2.76 0.47
N LEU A 23 0.93 -2.07 0.36
CA LEU A 23 -0.21 -2.51 -0.46
C LEU A 23 0.13 -2.59 -1.95
N ARG A 24 0.87 -1.60 -2.48
CA ARG A 24 1.36 -1.64 -3.87
C ARG A 24 2.30 -2.83 -4.10
N SER A 25 3.18 -3.11 -3.15
CA SER A 25 4.07 -4.28 -3.20
C SER A 25 3.25 -5.57 -3.20
N HIS A 26 2.26 -5.69 -2.32
CA HIS A 26 1.39 -6.85 -2.25
C HIS A 26 0.59 -7.07 -3.55
N ALA A 27 0.00 -6.02 -4.11
CA ALA A 27 -0.71 -6.08 -5.39
C ALA A 27 0.19 -6.56 -6.54
N ARG A 28 1.47 -6.13 -6.58
CA ARG A 28 2.44 -6.60 -7.58
C ARG A 28 2.78 -8.08 -7.37
N ARG A 29 3.02 -8.50 -6.13
CA ARG A 29 3.31 -9.90 -5.79
C ARG A 29 2.16 -10.84 -6.14
N LEU A 30 0.91 -10.43 -5.87
CA LEU A 30 -0.29 -11.18 -6.26
C LEU A 30 -0.33 -11.42 -7.77
N ARG A 31 -0.17 -10.35 -8.57
CA ARG A 31 -0.15 -10.45 -10.04
C ARG A 31 1.00 -11.32 -10.54
N ALA A 32 2.21 -11.15 -10.00
CA ALA A 32 3.37 -11.93 -10.39
C ALA A 32 3.21 -13.43 -10.05
N GLY A 33 2.69 -13.75 -8.85
CA GLY A 33 2.43 -15.13 -8.44
C GLY A 33 1.37 -15.80 -9.33
N ALA A 34 0.27 -15.11 -9.61
CA ALA A 34 -0.75 -15.63 -10.51
C ALA A 34 -0.25 -15.78 -11.95
N ALA A 35 0.60 -14.87 -12.43
CA ALA A 35 1.22 -14.96 -13.75
C ALA A 35 2.17 -16.15 -13.87
N ALA A 36 2.95 -16.43 -12.82
CA ALA A 36 3.96 -17.49 -12.77
C ALA A 36 3.36 -18.91 -12.67
N LEU A 37 2.06 -19.05 -12.38
CA LEU A 37 1.41 -20.35 -12.41
C LEU A 37 1.42 -20.90 -13.85
N GLU A 38 1.99 -22.08 -14.03
CA GLU A 38 1.94 -22.82 -15.30
C GLU A 38 0.56 -23.49 -15.52
N TRP A 39 -0.30 -23.45 -14.51
CA TRP A 39 -1.67 -23.93 -14.58
C TRP A 39 -2.52 -23.13 -15.60
N ARG A 40 -3.22 -23.87 -16.48
CA ARG A 40 -4.01 -23.37 -17.60
C ARG A 40 -5.41 -23.97 -17.61
N GLY A 41 -6.33 -23.31 -18.31
CA GLY A 41 -7.73 -23.70 -18.44
C GLY A 41 -8.66 -22.67 -17.79
N ARG A 42 -9.97 -22.83 -17.99
CA ARG A 42 -10.97 -21.84 -17.55
C ARG A 42 -10.92 -21.54 -16.05
N GLU A 43 -10.60 -22.55 -15.24
CA GLU A 43 -10.45 -22.39 -13.79
C GLU A 43 -9.22 -21.55 -13.44
N ALA A 44 -8.12 -21.73 -14.17
CA ALA A 44 -6.92 -20.91 -14.02
C ALA A 44 -7.21 -19.45 -14.44
N ASP A 45 -8.00 -19.25 -15.49
CA ASP A 45 -8.39 -17.90 -15.94
C ASP A 45 -9.29 -17.21 -14.91
N ALA A 46 -10.28 -17.93 -14.35
CA ALA A 46 -11.12 -17.43 -13.27
C ALA A 46 -10.30 -17.06 -12.03
N TYR A 47 -9.34 -17.92 -11.65
CA TYR A 47 -8.41 -17.62 -10.56
C TYR A 47 -7.58 -16.36 -10.84
N ARG A 48 -7.00 -16.23 -12.04
CA ARG A 48 -6.23 -15.02 -12.43
C ARG A 48 -7.11 -13.76 -12.38
N ALA A 49 -8.37 -13.85 -12.78
CA ALA A 49 -9.33 -12.74 -12.70
C ALA A 49 -9.61 -12.32 -11.25
N GLU A 50 -9.84 -13.27 -10.34
CA GLU A 50 -10.03 -13.00 -8.91
C GLU A 50 -8.79 -12.36 -8.28
N VAL A 51 -7.60 -12.86 -8.60
CA VAL A 51 -6.34 -12.27 -8.13
C VAL A 51 -6.16 -10.86 -8.67
N ALA A 52 -6.51 -10.60 -9.94
CA ALA A 52 -6.46 -9.27 -10.52
C ALA A 52 -7.42 -8.31 -9.78
N ALA A 53 -8.65 -8.74 -9.52
CA ALA A 53 -9.64 -7.94 -8.78
C ALA A 53 -9.17 -7.62 -7.35
N LEU A 54 -8.53 -8.57 -6.66
CA LEU A 54 -7.92 -8.34 -5.35
C LEU A 54 -6.75 -7.36 -5.42
N ALA A 55 -5.85 -7.53 -6.39
CA ALA A 55 -4.72 -6.63 -6.58
C ALA A 55 -5.16 -5.19 -6.92
N ASP A 56 -6.27 -5.04 -7.64
CA ASP A 56 -6.87 -3.73 -7.92
C ASP A 56 -7.46 -3.09 -6.66
N ARG A 57 -8.12 -3.87 -5.77
CA ARG A 57 -8.58 -3.36 -4.47
C ARG A 57 -7.40 -2.86 -3.63
N CYS A 58 -6.29 -3.61 -3.57
CA CYS A 58 -5.08 -3.17 -2.88
C CYS A 58 -4.50 -1.87 -3.49
N ALA A 59 -4.48 -1.75 -4.82
CA ALA A 59 -3.99 -0.56 -5.50
C ALA A 59 -4.87 0.67 -5.20
N ARG A 60 -6.21 0.52 -5.21
CA ARG A 60 -7.15 1.59 -4.84
C ARG A 60 -6.98 2.04 -3.39
N ALA A 61 -6.88 1.08 -2.46
CA ALA A 61 -6.62 1.40 -1.05
C ALA A 61 -5.28 2.13 -0.88
N ALA A 62 -4.22 1.69 -1.58
CA ALA A 62 -2.92 2.36 -1.56
C ALA A 62 -2.99 3.80 -2.10
N ALA A 63 -3.76 4.04 -3.16
CA ALA A 63 -3.98 5.38 -3.71
C ALA A 63 -4.70 6.28 -2.69
N GLY A 64 -5.73 5.76 -2.01
CA GLY A 64 -6.43 6.48 -0.94
C GLY A 64 -5.51 6.86 0.23
N LEU A 65 -4.65 5.94 0.67
CA LEU A 65 -3.65 6.22 1.71
C LEU A 65 -2.62 7.27 1.28
N ALA A 66 -2.16 7.21 0.03
CA ALA A 66 -1.22 8.21 -0.50
C ALA A 66 -1.86 9.60 -0.60
N LEU A 67 -3.13 9.68 -1.00
CA LEU A 67 -3.89 10.92 -1.01
C LEU A 67 -4.06 11.48 0.40
N ALA A 68 -4.43 10.63 1.37
CA ALA A 68 -4.56 11.04 2.77
C ALA A 68 -3.22 11.54 3.35
N ALA A 69 -2.11 10.87 3.02
CA ALA A 69 -0.78 11.33 3.41
C ALA A 69 -0.47 12.72 2.83
N ALA A 70 -0.73 12.93 1.54
CA ALA A 70 -0.53 14.23 0.89
C ALA A 70 -1.39 15.35 1.49
N GLN A 71 -2.62 15.04 1.91
CA GLN A 71 -3.50 16.01 2.59
C GLN A 71 -2.98 16.39 3.98
N LEU A 72 -2.38 15.44 4.72
CA LEU A 72 -1.76 15.72 6.02
C LEU A 72 -0.48 16.57 5.89
N GLU A 73 0.16 16.55 4.73
CA GLU A 73 1.33 17.37 4.41
C GLU A 73 0.99 18.66 3.67
N GLY A 74 -0.29 18.86 3.34
CA GLY A 74 -0.81 20.10 2.81
C GLY A 74 -0.38 21.31 3.66
N PRO A 75 -0.41 22.52 3.09
CA PRO A 75 0.29 23.68 3.61
C PRO A 75 0.00 23.79 5.09
N HIS A 76 1.07 23.64 5.87
CA HIS A 76 1.06 23.62 7.32
C HIS A 76 0.14 24.76 7.80
N VAL A 77 -1.14 24.47 8.07
CA VAL A 77 -1.94 25.30 8.96
C VAL A 77 -1.24 25.08 10.28
N ARG A 78 -0.27 25.97 10.50
CA ARG A 78 0.24 26.34 11.80
C ARG A 78 -1.01 26.49 12.65
N ARG A 79 -1.28 25.47 13.47
CA ARG A 79 -2.17 25.63 14.62
C ARG A 79 -1.48 26.69 15.48
N ARG A 80 -1.92 27.92 15.30
CA ARG A 80 -1.62 29.06 16.17
C ARG A 80 -2.61 29.05 17.32
#